data_AF-A0A1E9ALT2-F1
#
_entry.id   AF-A0A1E9ALT2-F1
#
_cell.length_a   1.000
_cell.length_b   1.000
_cell.length_c   1.000
_cell.angle_alpha   90.00
_cell.angle_beta   90.00
_cell.angle_gamma   90.00
#
_symmetry.space_group_name_H-M   'P 1'
#
loop_
_entity.id
_entity.type
_entity.pdbx_description
1 polymer ?
#
loop_
_entity_poly.entity_id
_entity_poly.type
_entity_poly.pdbx_seq_one_letter_code
_entity_poly.pdbx_strand_id
1 'polypeptide(L)'
;MLKKKFYLVFYLAAIIFILFFTLNGNKFYTIKEKDIEIKNKISLEKENFNNYSLKLKEDINYNKLYVYKSKNDEFYIFIYSKSIFFDRYNLDDDFMTKDKSINRVASNYKYKNFINIDLEKDPLKIDVKSEKNEDRKNTLIKYLVVVIVIAFLGYRRNKRENFKK
;
A
#
# COMPACT_ATOMS: atom_id res chain seq x y z
N MET A 1 7.42 -28.60 -30.07
CA MET A 1 7.87 -27.20 -29.90
C MET A 1 6.84 -26.33 -29.15
N LEU A 2 5.54 -26.47 -29.44
CA LEU A 2 4.46 -25.72 -28.75
C LEU A 2 4.42 -25.92 -27.22
N LYS A 3 4.53 -27.15 -26.72
CA LYS A 3 4.48 -27.44 -25.27
C LYS A 3 5.56 -26.67 -24.47
N LYS A 4 6.81 -26.62 -24.96
CA LYS A 4 7.91 -25.88 -24.29
C LYS A 4 7.69 -24.36 -24.29
N LYS A 5 7.11 -23.79 -25.37
CA LYS A 5 6.75 -22.37 -25.43
C LYS A 5 5.60 -22.04 -24.47
N PHE A 6 4.62 -22.94 -24.35
CA PHE A 6 3.48 -22.79 -23.44
C PHE A 6 3.90 -22.78 -21.96
N TYR A 7 4.78 -23.71 -21.54
CA TYR A 7 5.32 -23.69 -20.17
C TYR A 7 6.10 -22.42 -19.87
N LEU A 8 6.87 -21.90 -20.82
CA LEU A 8 7.64 -20.66 -20.62
C LEU A 8 6.73 -19.45 -20.42
N VAL A 9 5.65 -19.33 -21.20
CA VAL A 9 4.63 -18.28 -21.01
C VAL A 9 3.92 -18.43 -19.67
N PHE A 10 3.59 -19.66 -19.28
CA PHE A 10 2.97 -19.94 -17.99
C PHE A 10 3.88 -19.57 -16.80
N TYR A 11 5.17 -19.94 -16.85
CA TYR A 11 6.13 -19.54 -15.82
C TYR A 11 6.31 -18.02 -15.76
N LEU A 12 6.35 -17.34 -16.91
CA LEU A 12 6.43 -15.89 -16.95
C LEU A 12 5.19 -15.24 -16.31
N ALA A 13 4.01 -15.73 -16.65
CA ALA A 13 2.75 -15.26 -16.07
C ALA A 13 2.70 -15.51 -14.56
N ALA A 14 3.12 -16.69 -14.09
CA ALA A 14 3.17 -17.03 -12.67
C ALA A 14 4.15 -16.12 -11.91
N ILE A 15 5.32 -15.83 -12.49
CA ILE A 15 6.30 -14.90 -11.91
C ILE A 15 5.74 -13.48 -11.81
N ILE A 16 5.09 -12.98 -12.88
CA ILE A 16 4.45 -11.66 -12.88
C ILE A 16 3.36 -11.61 -11.81
N PHE A 17 2.57 -12.68 -11.68
CA PHE A 17 1.52 -12.79 -10.67
C PHE A 17 2.09 -12.78 -9.26
N ILE A 18 3.12 -13.60 -8.97
CA ILE A 18 3.80 -13.61 -7.67
C ILE A 18 4.38 -12.23 -7.35
N LEU A 19 5.02 -11.56 -8.33
CA LEU A 19 5.56 -10.22 -8.13
C LEU A 19 4.47 -9.20 -7.84
N PHE A 20 3.37 -9.23 -8.58
CA PHE A 20 2.23 -8.34 -8.33
C PHE A 20 1.66 -8.51 -6.92
N PHE A 21 1.49 -9.76 -6.47
CA PHE A 21 1.00 -10.08 -5.12
C PHE A 21 2.01 -9.67 -4.04
N THR A 22 3.30 -9.89 -4.27
CA THR A 22 4.36 -9.56 -3.31
C THR A 22 4.54 -8.04 -3.17
N LEU A 23 4.35 -7.28 -4.26
CA LEU A 23 4.57 -5.83 -4.30
C LEU A 23 3.39 -5.02 -3.78
N ASN A 24 2.15 -5.46 -4.05
CA ASN A 24 0.97 -4.87 -3.41
C ASN A 24 0.78 -5.34 -1.96
N GLY A 25 1.43 -6.43 -1.56
CA GLY A 25 1.07 -7.18 -0.34
C GLY A 25 -0.34 -7.76 -0.46
N ASN A 26 -0.93 -8.20 0.66
CA ASN A 26 -2.35 -8.63 0.71
C ASN A 26 -3.38 -7.51 0.40
N LYS A 27 -2.94 -6.33 -0.04
CA LYS A 27 -3.78 -5.14 -0.26
C LYS A 27 -4.41 -5.15 -1.66
N PHE A 28 -5.26 -6.15 -1.93
CA PHE A 28 -6.02 -6.25 -3.19
C PHE A 28 -7.17 -5.24 -3.28
N TYR A 29 -7.65 -4.76 -2.14
CA TYR A 29 -8.79 -3.86 -2.05
C TYR A 29 -8.37 -2.40 -2.15
N THR A 30 -8.26 -1.92 -3.39
CA THR A 30 -8.01 -0.51 -3.71
C THR A 30 -9.32 0.27 -3.92
N ILE A 31 -9.40 1.47 -3.37
CA ILE A 31 -10.57 2.36 -3.39
C ILE A 31 -10.21 3.60 -4.23
N LYS A 32 -11.14 4.12 -5.03
CA LYS A 32 -10.92 5.39 -5.73
C LYS A 32 -10.94 6.53 -4.73
N GLU A 33 -10.15 7.58 -4.97
CA GLU A 33 -10.05 8.71 -4.06
C GLU A 33 -11.40 9.33 -3.68
N LYS A 34 -12.26 9.55 -4.68
CA LYS A 34 -13.60 10.11 -4.50
C LYS A 34 -14.52 9.26 -3.61
N ASP A 35 -14.25 7.97 -3.46
CA ASP A 35 -15.08 7.04 -2.71
C ASP A 35 -14.58 6.86 -1.26
N ILE A 36 -13.41 7.42 -0.90
CA ILE A 36 -12.79 7.26 0.43
C ILE A 36 -13.72 7.75 1.54
N GLU A 37 -14.26 8.97 1.42
CA GLU A 37 -15.10 9.53 2.47
C GLU A 37 -16.39 8.75 2.68
N ILE A 38 -16.98 8.22 1.61
CA ILE A 38 -18.16 7.34 1.71
C ILE A 38 -17.78 6.05 2.43
N LYS A 39 -16.60 5.48 2.14
CA LYS A 39 -16.10 4.28 2.82
C LYS A 39 -15.81 4.54 4.30
N ASN A 40 -15.22 5.68 4.65
CA ASN A 40 -15.02 6.09 6.05
C ASN A 40 -16.35 6.13 6.79
N LYS A 41 -17.37 6.79 6.22
CA LYS A 41 -18.71 6.88 6.84
C LYS A 41 -19.30 5.50 7.12
N ILE A 42 -19.22 4.59 6.13
CA ILE A 42 -19.68 3.20 6.30
C ILE A 42 -18.91 2.48 7.42
N SER A 43 -17.59 2.67 7.53
CA SER A 43 -16.81 2.08 8.62
C SER A 43 -17.18 2.66 9.98
N LEU A 44 -17.34 3.98 10.08
CA LEU A 44 -17.75 4.66 11.31
C LEU A 44 -19.13 4.18 11.80
N GLU A 45 -20.09 4.02 10.88
CA GLU A 45 -21.42 3.48 11.19
C GLU A 45 -21.34 2.03 11.71
N LYS A 46 -20.50 1.18 11.10
CA LYS A 46 -20.29 -0.20 11.56
C LYS A 46 -19.70 -0.28 12.97
N GLU A 47 -18.82 0.65 13.31
CA GLU A 47 -18.19 0.75 14.63
C GLU A 47 -19.06 1.49 15.65
N ASN A 48 -20.30 1.85 15.30
CA ASN A 48 -21.21 2.68 16.11
C ASN A 48 -20.61 4.04 16.53
N PHE A 49 -19.64 4.54 15.77
CA PHE A 49 -19.04 5.85 15.98
C PHE A 49 -19.98 6.91 15.41
N ASN A 50 -20.90 7.38 16.24
CA ASN A 50 -21.98 8.29 15.86
C ASN A 50 -21.69 9.74 16.31
N ASN A 51 -22.42 10.71 15.74
CA ASN A 51 -22.33 12.13 16.10
C ASN A 51 -20.91 12.71 16.02
N TYR A 52 -20.20 12.40 14.93
CA TYR A 52 -18.84 12.86 14.70
C TYR A 52 -18.76 14.08 13.78
N SER A 53 -17.59 14.71 13.80
CA SER A 53 -17.19 15.74 12.83
C SER A 53 -15.83 15.39 12.25
N LEU A 54 -15.64 15.65 10.95
CA LEU A 54 -14.32 15.54 10.33
C LEU A 54 -13.47 16.73 10.82
N LYS A 55 -12.37 16.44 11.51
CA LYS A 55 -11.45 17.46 12.04
C LYS A 55 -10.24 17.69 11.16
N LEU A 56 -9.82 16.67 10.43
CA LEU A 56 -8.62 16.74 9.61
C LEU A 56 -8.71 15.82 8.41
N LYS A 57 -8.27 16.34 7.27
CA LYS A 57 -8.05 15.60 6.03
C LYS A 57 -6.76 16.11 5.43
N GLU A 58 -5.71 15.29 5.48
CA GLU A 58 -4.36 15.69 5.06
C GLU A 58 -3.76 14.68 4.09
N ASP A 59 -3.08 15.18 3.07
CA ASP A 59 -2.31 14.37 2.13
C ASP A 59 -0.82 14.36 2.57
N ILE A 60 -0.30 13.18 2.92
CA ILE A 60 1.04 13.02 3.49
C ILE A 60 1.86 12.10 2.59
N ASN A 61 2.65 12.66 1.67
CA ASN A 61 3.63 11.91 0.87
C ASN A 61 3.13 10.55 0.37
N TYR A 62 2.10 10.54 -0.48
CA TYR A 62 1.40 9.35 -1.01
C TYR A 62 0.56 8.57 0.01
N ASN A 63 0.33 9.10 1.20
CA ASN A 63 -0.70 8.67 2.13
C ASN A 63 -1.81 9.72 2.23
N LYS A 64 -3.01 9.29 2.65
CA LYS A 64 -4.06 10.20 3.10
C LYS A 64 -4.42 9.87 4.53
N LEU A 65 -4.64 10.91 5.32
CA LEU A 65 -5.00 10.81 6.71
C LEU A 65 -6.34 11.52 6.92
N TYR A 66 -7.27 10.81 7.57
CA TYR A 66 -8.54 11.38 8.00
C TYR A 66 -8.67 11.22 9.50
N VAL A 67 -9.08 12.28 10.19
CA VAL A 67 -9.35 12.25 11.63
C VAL A 67 -10.76 12.76 11.88
N TYR A 68 -11.59 11.92 12.47
CA TYR A 68 -12.93 12.23 12.91
C TYR A 68 -12.94 12.35 14.43
N LYS A 69 -13.69 13.32 14.97
CA LYS A 69 -13.87 13.52 16.41
C LYS A 69 -15.34 13.35 16.79
N SER A 70 -15.62 12.47 17.74
CA SER A 70 -16.92 12.28 18.39
C SER A 70 -17.18 13.36 19.42
N LYS A 71 -18.44 13.55 19.82
CA LYS A 71 -18.81 14.48 20.91
C LYS A 71 -18.21 14.10 22.28
N ASN A 72 -17.80 12.84 22.46
CA ASN A 72 -17.23 12.33 23.72
C ASN A 72 -15.70 12.45 23.77
N ASP A 73 -15.12 13.35 22.96
CA ASP A 73 -13.67 13.51 22.78
C ASP A 73 -12.92 12.24 22.36
N GLU A 74 -13.63 11.31 21.70
CA GLU A 74 -13.03 10.17 21.01
C GLU A 74 -12.65 10.55 19.58
N PHE A 75 -11.53 10.02 19.11
CA PHE A 75 -11.05 10.21 17.76
C PHE A 75 -11.07 8.89 17.00
N TYR A 76 -11.48 8.93 15.75
CA TYR A 76 -11.36 7.82 14.81
C TYR A 76 -10.47 8.25 13.65
N ILE A 77 -9.41 7.49 13.42
CA ILE A 77 -8.38 7.83 12.44
C ILE A 77 -8.37 6.78 11.33
N PHE A 78 -8.31 7.23 10.08
CA PHE A 78 -8.08 6.38 8.93
C PHE A 78 -6.78 6.79 8.23
N ILE A 79 -5.94 5.80 7.94
CA ILE A 79 -4.69 5.97 7.22
C ILE A 79 -4.78 5.20 5.92
N TYR A 80 -4.62 5.90 4.81
CA TYR A 80 -4.62 5.34 3.48
C TYR A 80 -3.23 5.41 2.86
N SER A 81 -2.83 4.40 2.09
CA SER A 81 -1.66 4.49 1.21
C SER A 81 -2.07 4.45 -0.26
N LYS A 82 -1.44 5.29 -1.08
CA LYS A 82 -1.61 5.25 -2.52
C LYS A 82 -0.98 3.98 -3.07
N SER A 83 -1.74 3.26 -3.89
CA SER A 83 -1.27 2.08 -4.60
C SER A 83 -0.14 2.42 -5.56
N ILE A 84 0.75 1.46 -5.78
CA ILE A 84 1.90 1.59 -6.68
C ILE A 84 1.47 1.51 -8.13
N PHE A 85 0.49 0.64 -8.41
CA PHE A 85 0.09 0.27 -9.77
C PHE A 85 -1.17 0.96 -10.25
N PHE A 86 -1.99 1.46 -9.32
CA PHE A 86 -3.26 2.08 -9.63
C PHE A 86 -3.32 3.47 -9.00
N ASP A 87 -3.98 4.40 -9.68
CA ASP A 87 -4.33 5.70 -9.12
C ASP A 87 -5.50 5.56 -8.12
N ARG A 88 -5.25 4.81 -7.05
CA ARG A 88 -6.21 4.36 -6.03
C ARG A 88 -5.51 4.22 -4.68
N TYR A 89 -6.28 4.09 -3.61
CA TYR A 89 -5.79 4.02 -2.25
C TYR A 89 -6.18 2.72 -1.57
N ASN A 90 -5.32 2.21 -0.71
CA ASN A 90 -5.60 1.12 0.20
C ASN A 90 -5.83 1.68 1.60
N LEU A 91 -6.82 1.16 2.32
CA LEU A 91 -6.92 1.39 3.75
C LEU A 91 -5.82 0.57 4.43
N ASP A 92 -4.89 1.26 5.08
CA ASP A 92 -3.73 0.66 5.71
C ASP A 92 -3.96 0.38 7.19
N ASP A 93 -4.62 1.32 7.87
CA ASP A 93 -4.92 1.26 9.29
C ASP A 93 -6.16 2.10 9.58
N ASP A 94 -6.97 1.64 10.51
CA ASP A 94 -8.12 2.36 11.03
C ASP A 94 -8.35 1.99 12.48
N PHE A 95 -8.53 3.01 13.33
CA PHE A 95 -8.64 2.79 14.77
C PHE A 95 -9.28 3.96 15.49
N MET A 96 -9.87 3.65 16.64
CA MET A 96 -10.37 4.62 17.60
C MET A 96 -9.35 4.87 18.73
N THR A 97 -9.29 6.09 19.25
CA THR A 97 -8.45 6.46 20.40
C THR A 97 -9.07 7.60 21.20
N LYS A 98 -8.71 7.69 22.49
CA LYS A 98 -8.93 8.85 23.38
C LYS A 98 -7.61 9.53 23.75
N ASP A 99 -6.51 9.08 23.18
CA ASP A 99 -5.19 9.59 23.51
C ASP A 99 -5.06 11.04 23.04
N LYS A 100 -4.28 11.81 23.79
CA LYS A 100 -3.99 13.22 23.51
C LYS A 100 -3.13 13.40 22.26
N SER A 101 -2.32 12.39 21.94
CA SER A 101 -1.44 12.40 20.78
C SER A 101 -1.23 10.97 20.29
N ILE A 102 -1.05 10.82 18.98
CA ILE A 102 -0.74 9.52 18.37
C ILE A 102 0.52 9.57 17.54
N ASN A 103 1.30 8.49 17.61
CA ASN A 103 2.45 8.26 16.75
C ASN A 103 2.17 7.04 15.89
N ARG A 104 2.14 7.22 14.57
CA ARG A 104 1.87 6.15 13.60
C ARG A 104 2.91 6.15 12.49
N VAL A 105 3.12 4.96 11.94
CA VAL A 105 3.99 4.77 10.76
C VAL A 105 3.10 4.41 9.59
N ALA A 106 2.97 5.33 8.63
CA ALA A 106 2.27 5.10 7.37
C ALA A 106 3.32 4.88 6.27
N SER A 107 3.44 3.65 5.79
CA SER A 107 4.44 3.31 4.77
C SER A 107 3.77 3.04 3.42
N ASN A 108 4.29 3.68 2.38
CA ASN A 108 3.95 3.39 1.00
C ASN A 108 5.19 2.93 0.22
N TYR A 109 5.07 2.79 -1.10
CA TYR A 109 6.17 2.37 -1.95
C TYR A 109 7.36 3.32 -1.99
N LYS A 110 7.11 4.63 -1.91
CA LYS A 110 8.17 5.65 -1.99
C LYS A 110 8.66 6.09 -0.63
N TYR A 111 7.78 6.16 0.36
CA TYR A 111 8.09 6.78 1.65
C TYR A 111 7.65 5.92 2.82
N LYS A 112 8.41 6.02 3.90
CA LYS A 112 8.03 5.66 5.26
C LYS A 112 7.75 6.96 6.00
N ASN A 113 6.49 7.22 6.29
CA ASN A 113 6.04 8.43 6.97
C ASN A 113 5.83 8.13 8.45
N PHE A 114 6.59 8.79 9.32
CA PHE A 114 6.35 8.84 10.76
C PHE A 114 5.46 10.05 11.03
N ILE A 115 4.23 9.78 11.44
CA ILE A 115 3.17 10.77 11.64
C ILE A 115 2.95 10.90 13.14
N ASN A 116 3.15 12.10 13.67
CA ASN A 116 2.71 12.49 15.00
C ASN A 116 1.52 13.44 14.87
N ILE A 117 0.40 13.10 15.51
CA ILE A 117 -0.80 13.95 15.53
C ILE A 117 -1.06 14.35 16.97
N ASP A 118 -1.10 15.66 17.21
CA ASP A 118 -1.54 16.26 18.45
C ASP A 118 -3.05 16.50 18.37
N LEU A 119 -3.81 15.70 19.12
CA LEU A 119 -5.28 15.67 19.11
C LEU A 119 -5.91 16.70 20.06
N GLU A 120 -5.11 17.36 20.92
CA GLU A 120 -5.59 18.39 21.85
C GLU A 120 -5.62 19.79 21.23
N LYS A 121 -4.83 20.04 20.19
CA LYS A 121 -4.78 21.35 19.51
C LYS A 121 -5.99 21.55 18.59
N ASP A 122 -6.49 22.78 18.54
CA ASP A 122 -7.50 23.21 17.57
C ASP A 122 -6.97 24.41 16.76
N PRO A 123 -6.68 24.26 15.45
CA PRO A 123 -6.81 23.05 14.64
C PRO A 123 -5.80 21.96 15.03
N LEU A 124 -6.13 20.69 14.71
CA LEU A 124 -5.25 19.54 14.96
C LEU A 124 -3.88 19.77 14.31
N LYS A 125 -2.79 19.51 15.06
CA LYS A 125 -1.43 19.68 14.56
C LYS A 125 -0.86 18.33 14.13
N ILE A 126 -0.29 18.26 12.94
CA ILE A 126 0.42 17.09 12.44
C ILE A 126 1.89 17.46 12.23
N ASP A 127 2.78 16.66 12.78
CA ASP A 127 4.21 16.69 12.45
C ASP A 127 4.56 15.40 11.69
N VAL A 128 5.12 15.55 10.48
CA VAL A 128 5.49 14.42 9.62
C VAL A 128 6.99 14.41 9.40
N LYS A 129 7.61 13.27 9.70
CA LYS A 129 8.97 12.94 9.26
C LYS A 129 8.91 11.83 8.23
N SER A 130 9.42 12.10 7.02
CA SER A 130 9.39 11.15 5.92
C SER A 130 10.79 10.67 5.54
N GLU A 131 10.95 9.36 5.41
CA GLU A 131 12.16 8.72 4.91
C GLU A 131 11.86 8.00 3.60
N LYS A 132 12.82 7.96 2.67
CA LYS A 132 12.64 7.22 1.41
C LYS A 132 12.66 5.72 1.70
N ASN A 133 11.74 4.98 1.09
CA ASN A 133 11.64 3.53 1.23
C ASN A 133 12.57 2.82 0.24
N GLU A 134 13.88 2.95 0.45
CA GLU A 134 14.90 2.36 -0.43
C GLU A 134 14.86 0.83 -0.42
N ASP A 135 14.48 0.22 0.71
CA ASP A 135 14.38 -1.22 0.86
C ASP A 135 13.37 -1.85 -0.11
N ARG A 136 12.20 -1.23 -0.30
CA ARG A 136 11.21 -1.70 -1.28
C ARG A 136 11.72 -1.58 -2.71
N LYS A 137 12.41 -0.49 -3.05
CA LYS A 137 13.02 -0.29 -4.38
C LYS A 137 14.12 -1.32 -4.65
N ASN A 138 14.98 -1.58 -3.68
CA ASN A 138 16.04 -2.58 -3.78
C ASN A 138 15.46 -3.99 -3.90
N THR A 139 14.37 -4.29 -3.19
CA THR A 139 13.65 -5.56 -3.30
C THR A 139 13.08 -5.77 -4.70
N LEU A 140 12.46 -4.74 -5.29
CA LEU A 140 12.00 -4.74 -6.69
C LEU A 140 13.12 -5.06 -7.68
N ILE A 141 14.26 -4.40 -7.55
CA ILE A 141 15.43 -4.61 -8.41
C ILE A 141 15.96 -6.04 -8.28
N LYS A 142 16.09 -6.55 -7.04
CA LYS A 142 16.53 -7.94 -6.79
C LYS A 142 15.61 -8.94 -7.48
N TYR A 143 14.31 -8.76 -7.36
CA TYR A 143 13.34 -9.61 -8.05
C TYR A 143 13.48 -9.55 -9.57
N LEU A 144 13.62 -8.36 -10.15
CA LEU A 144 13.82 -8.19 -11.59
C LEU A 144 15.08 -8.94 -12.08
N VAL A 145 16.19 -8.86 -11.33
CA VAL A 145 17.43 -9.58 -11.63
C VAL A 145 17.21 -11.09 -11.61
N VAL A 146 16.51 -11.62 -10.61
CA VAL A 146 16.19 -13.07 -10.54
C VAL A 146 15.41 -13.52 -11.78
N VAL A 147 14.42 -12.73 -12.23
CA VAL A 147 13.65 -13.05 -13.44
C VAL A 147 14.54 -13.06 -14.69
N ILE A 148 15.43 -12.07 -14.85
CA ILE A 148 16.36 -12.01 -15.98
C ILE A 148 17.29 -13.22 -16.00
N VAL A 149 17.82 -13.63 -14.84
CA VAL A 149 18.71 -14.80 -14.72
C VAL A 149 17.98 -16.09 -15.11
N ILE A 150 16.75 -16.30 -14.60
CA ILE A 150 15.94 -17.47 -14.96
C ILE A 150 15.66 -17.51 -16.47
N ALA A 151 15.28 -16.37 -17.05
CA ALA A 151 15.03 -16.26 -18.49
C ALA A 151 16.28 -16.58 -19.32
N PHE A 152 17.45 -16.05 -18.92
CA PHE A 152 18.73 -16.30 -19.59
C PHE A 152 19.15 -17.77 -19.52
N LEU A 153 19.05 -18.40 -18.35
CA LEU A 153 19.36 -19.83 -18.16
C LEU A 153 18.43 -20.71 -19.00
N GLY A 154 17.13 -20.41 -19.03
CA GLY A 154 16.15 -21.10 -19.86
C GLY A 154 16.46 -21.00 -21.36
N TYR A 155 16.80 -19.80 -21.84
CA TYR A 155 17.21 -19.56 -23.23
C TYR A 155 18.46 -20.38 -23.60
N ARG A 156 19.50 -20.36 -22.76
CA ARG A 156 20.76 -21.08 -23.01
C ARG A 156 20.56 -22.60 -23.09
N ARG A 157 19.70 -23.15 -22.23
CA ARG A 157 19.37 -24.59 -22.23
C ARG A 157 18.66 -25.00 -23.52
N ASN A 158 17.71 -24.19 -23.98
CA ASN A 158 16.98 -24.44 -25.24
C ASN A 158 17.91 -24.37 -26.47
N LYS A 159 18.87 -23.43 -26.49
CA LYS A 159 19.89 -23.35 -27.56
C LYS A 159 20.79 -24.59 -27.60
N ARG A 160 21.26 -25.08 -26.45
CA ARG A 160 22.10 -26.30 -26.37
C ARG A 160 21.37 -27.56 -26.81
N GLU A 161 20.08 -27.69 -26.54
CA GLU A 161 19.27 -28.84 -27.00
C GLU A 161 19.02 -28.82 -28.51
N ASN A 162 18.89 -27.64 -29.13
CA ASN A 162 18.75 -27.52 -30.58
C ASN A 162 20.06 -27.79 -31.36
N PHE A 163 21.23 -27.62 -30.73
CA PHE A 163 22.53 -27.94 -31.34
C PHE A 163 22.90 -29.43 -31.26
N LYS A 164 22.19 -30.22 -30.43
CA LYS A 164 22.39 -31.67 -30.28
C LYS A 164 21.43 -32.52 -31.13
N LYS A 165 20.55 -31.88 -31.90
CA LYS A 165 19.69 -32.49 -32.91
C LYS A 165 20.26 -32.18 -34.28
#